data_AF-A0AAE1S3S0-F1
#
_entry.id   AF-A0AAE1S3S0-F1
#
_cell.length_a   1.000
_cell.length_b   1.000
_cell.length_c   1.000
_cell.angle_alpha   90.00
_cell.angle_beta   90.00
_cell.angle_gamma   90.00
#
_symmetry.space_group_name_H-M   'P 1'
#
loop_
_entity.id
_entity.type
_entity.pdbx_description
1 polymer ?
#
loop_
_entity_poly.entity_id
_entity_poly.type
_entity_poly.pdbx_seq_one_letter_code
_entity_poly.pdbx_strand_id
1 'polypeptide(L)'
;MFNILENSTTNKSVLENSTKCGWGKELDSDRGYCFVPSLLLVLSTGLWIFEDCTFDWLYWTQAKRPYSAETIAYINSLDAEKDIELLKFHGWTISLACARVLCISTMLLKKGAERGLTPFAIGRIMCRETLKKESIIEEIVEEAEEGVLPGTSEAAFLQSVSLIMDRRLDDLIK
;
A
#
# COMPACT_ATOMS: atom_id res chain seq x y z
N MET A 1 0.56 -5.69 8.01
CA MET A 1 0.16 -6.09 6.64
C MET A 1 0.99 -7.28 6.13
N PHE A 2 2.21 -7.51 6.64
CA PHE A 2 3.05 -8.67 6.31
C PHE A 2 2.74 -9.98 7.08
N ASN A 3 2.06 -10.00 8.24
CA ASN A 3 1.63 -11.28 8.83
C ASN A 3 0.44 -11.94 8.10
N ILE A 4 -0.17 -11.25 7.14
CA ILE A 4 -1.06 -11.91 6.16
C ILE A 4 -0.23 -12.75 5.17
N LEU A 5 1.04 -12.41 4.95
CA LEU A 5 1.97 -13.17 4.12
C LEU A 5 2.72 -14.26 4.91
N GLU A 6 2.81 -14.19 6.24
CA GLU A 6 3.44 -15.25 7.04
C GLU A 6 2.62 -16.56 7.01
N ASN A 7 1.30 -16.47 6.83
CA ASN A 7 0.45 -17.65 6.59
C ASN A 7 0.61 -18.26 5.18
N SER A 8 1.36 -17.61 4.28
CA SER A 8 1.73 -18.19 2.97
C SER A 8 3.00 -19.05 3.05
N THR A 9 3.79 -18.95 4.13
CA THR A 9 5.05 -19.68 4.28
C THR A 9 4.85 -21.15 4.67
N THR A 10 3.66 -21.52 5.19
CA THR A 10 3.25 -22.91 5.43
C THR A 10 2.77 -23.64 4.16
N ASN A 11 2.66 -22.92 3.02
CA ASN A 11 2.16 -23.47 1.75
C ASN A 11 3.25 -23.54 0.65
N LYS A 12 4.51 -23.78 1.03
CA LYS A 12 5.56 -24.16 0.05
C LYS A 12 5.18 -25.44 -0.73
N SER A 13 4.35 -26.31 -0.18
CA SER A 13 3.84 -27.52 -0.87
C SER A 13 2.66 -27.27 -1.83
N VAL A 14 2.03 -26.09 -1.79
CA VAL A 14 0.91 -25.76 -2.70
C VAL A 14 1.42 -25.14 -3.99
N LEU A 15 2.50 -24.35 -3.94
CA LEU A 15 3.11 -23.77 -5.15
C LEU A 15 3.83 -24.81 -6.03
N GLU A 16 4.33 -25.91 -5.44
CA GLU A 16 4.94 -27.02 -6.19
C GLU A 16 3.92 -27.95 -6.87
N ASN A 17 2.63 -27.91 -6.48
CA ASN A 17 1.59 -28.73 -7.11
C ASN A 17 0.82 -27.99 -8.23
N SER A 18 1.01 -26.68 -8.36
CA SER A 18 0.37 -25.85 -9.39
C SER A 18 1.04 -25.94 -10.77
N THR A 19 2.27 -26.46 -10.85
CA THR A 19 3.01 -26.64 -12.12
C THR A 19 2.50 -27.80 -12.98
N LYS A 20 1.41 -28.48 -12.59
CA LYS A 20 0.76 -29.52 -13.41
C LYS A 20 -0.50 -29.06 -14.18
N CYS A 21 -0.92 -27.81 -14.06
CA CYS A 21 -2.03 -27.29 -14.85
C CYS A 21 -1.56 -26.22 -15.86
N GLY A 22 -0.95 -26.70 -16.95
CA GLY A 22 -1.20 -26.22 -18.31
C GLY A 22 -1.22 -24.72 -18.61
N TRP A 23 -0.16 -23.98 -18.28
CA TRP A 23 0.17 -22.75 -19.01
C TRP A 23 1.48 -22.96 -19.77
N GLY A 24 1.32 -23.30 -21.05
CA GLY A 24 2.41 -23.40 -22.02
C GLY A 24 3.07 -22.05 -22.26
N LYS A 25 4.34 -22.15 -22.60
CA LYS A 25 5.24 -21.06 -23.00
C LYS A 25 4.61 -20.21 -24.12
N GLU A 26 4.66 -18.89 -24.00
CA GLU A 26 4.80 -18.02 -25.18
C GLU A 26 5.57 -16.75 -24.81
N LEU A 27 6.78 -16.66 -25.36
CA LEU A 27 7.61 -15.47 -25.49
C LEU A 27 7.46 -15.04 -26.95
N ASP A 28 6.91 -13.85 -27.23
CA ASP A 28 7.32 -12.97 -28.33
C ASP A 28 6.64 -11.59 -28.12
N SER A 29 7.40 -10.52 -27.95
CA SER A 29 7.93 -9.66 -29.02
C SER A 29 6.85 -9.06 -29.92
N ASP A 30 6.25 -7.96 -29.45
CA ASP A 30 5.93 -6.86 -30.37
C ASP A 30 6.12 -5.51 -29.67
N ARG A 31 7.10 -4.76 -30.18
CA ARG A 31 7.34 -3.36 -29.85
C ARG A 31 6.29 -2.52 -30.57
N GLY A 32 5.30 -2.03 -29.83
CA GLY A 32 4.55 -0.84 -30.18
C GLY A 32 4.96 0.30 -29.27
N TYR A 33 5.97 1.08 -29.67
CA TYR A 33 6.28 2.34 -29.00
C TYR A 33 5.08 3.28 -29.10
N CYS A 34 4.39 3.53 -27.99
CA CYS A 34 3.67 4.79 -27.82
C CYS A 34 4.67 5.80 -27.27
N PHE A 35 5.07 6.73 -28.12
CA PHE A 35 5.88 7.89 -27.75
C PHE A 35 5.04 8.79 -26.82
N VAL A 36 5.15 8.57 -25.51
CA VAL A 36 4.69 9.53 -24.49
C VAL A 36 5.89 10.38 -24.08
N PRO A 37 5.91 11.70 -24.37
CA PRO A 37 7.02 12.58 -24.00
C PRO A 37 7.13 12.88 -22.48
N SER A 38 6.79 11.94 -21.59
CA SER A 38 6.73 12.16 -20.14
C SER A 38 7.43 11.08 -19.30
N LEU A 39 8.42 10.39 -19.88
CA LEU A 39 9.14 9.32 -19.17
C LEU A 39 10.00 9.83 -17.99
N LEU A 40 10.22 11.15 -17.87
CA LEU A 40 10.96 11.73 -16.75
C LEU A 40 10.08 11.98 -15.51
N LEU A 41 8.75 12.09 -15.67
CA LEU A 41 7.82 12.19 -14.53
C LEU A 41 7.37 10.80 -14.03
N VAL A 42 7.28 9.83 -14.93
CA VAL A 42 6.70 8.50 -14.67
C VAL A 42 7.56 7.61 -13.77
N LEU A 43 8.87 7.87 -13.67
CA LEU A 43 9.77 7.11 -12.80
C LEU A 43 10.04 7.79 -11.44
N SER A 44 9.58 9.02 -11.24
CA SER A 44 9.86 9.80 -10.02
C SER A 44 8.75 9.75 -8.98
N THR A 45 7.50 9.50 -9.39
CA THR A 45 6.36 9.42 -8.48
C THR A 45 6.12 7.96 -8.11
N GLY A 46 6.49 7.55 -6.91
CA GLY A 46 6.16 6.23 -6.35
C GLY A 46 4.66 5.99 -6.12
N LEU A 47 3.81 6.83 -6.72
CA LEU A 47 2.35 6.89 -6.60
C LEU A 47 1.64 5.79 -7.41
N TRP A 48 2.24 5.30 -8.49
CA TRP A 48 1.67 4.26 -9.37
C TRP A 48 1.31 2.95 -8.66
N ILE A 49 1.83 2.69 -7.45
CA ILE A 49 1.46 1.47 -6.70
C ILE A 49 0.03 1.54 -6.16
N PHE A 50 -0.50 2.73 -5.83
CA PHE A 50 -1.87 2.85 -5.33
C PHE A 50 -2.93 2.83 -6.45
N GLU A 51 -2.52 3.21 -7.67
CA GLU A 51 -3.37 3.33 -8.85
C GLU A 51 -4.19 2.07 -9.17
N ASP A 52 -3.62 0.88 -8.95
CA ASP A 52 -4.24 -0.42 -9.29
C ASP A 52 -4.61 -1.29 -8.08
N CYS A 53 -4.66 -0.72 -6.86
CA CYS A 53 -5.03 -1.50 -5.68
C CYS A 53 -6.54 -1.84 -5.70
N THR A 54 -6.86 -3.11 -5.94
CA THR A 54 -8.20 -3.68 -5.71
C THR A 54 -8.13 -4.84 -4.73
N PHE A 55 -8.98 -4.81 -3.70
CA PHE A 55 -8.99 -5.82 -2.66
C PHE A 55 -10.30 -6.62 -2.71
N ASP A 56 -10.24 -7.89 -3.12
CA ASP A 56 -11.43 -8.75 -3.19
C ASP A 56 -12.15 -8.90 -1.85
N TRP A 57 -11.39 -8.87 -0.75
CA TRP A 57 -11.94 -8.98 0.60
C TRP A 57 -12.77 -7.75 1.00
N LEU A 58 -12.72 -6.62 0.27
CA LEU A 58 -13.59 -5.47 0.54
C LEU A 58 -15.08 -5.82 0.37
N TYR A 59 -15.39 -6.78 -0.49
CA TYR A 59 -16.78 -7.20 -0.73
C TYR A 59 -17.28 -8.19 0.35
N TRP A 60 -16.38 -8.71 1.20
CA TRP A 60 -16.74 -9.65 2.24
C TRP A 60 -17.45 -8.94 3.40
N THR A 61 -18.50 -9.58 3.94
CA THR A 61 -19.24 -9.04 5.09
C THR A 61 -18.35 -8.84 6.32
N GLN A 62 -17.30 -9.64 6.45
CA GLN A 62 -16.32 -9.61 7.52
C GLN A 62 -15.50 -8.31 7.51
N ALA A 63 -15.22 -7.72 6.34
CA ALA A 63 -14.45 -6.48 6.24
C ALA A 63 -15.20 -5.27 6.83
N LYS A 64 -16.53 -5.36 6.96
CA LYS A 64 -17.37 -4.31 7.55
C LYS A 64 -17.45 -4.40 9.08
N ARG A 65 -16.83 -5.41 9.69
CA ARG A 65 -16.80 -5.55 11.15
C ARG A 65 -15.62 -4.77 11.72
N PRO A 66 -15.78 -4.13 12.89
CA PRO A 66 -14.66 -3.49 13.57
C PRO A 66 -13.61 -4.52 13.99
N TYR A 67 -12.37 -4.07 14.14
CA TYR A 67 -11.30 -4.90 14.67
C TYR A 67 -11.56 -5.28 16.13
N SER A 68 -11.09 -6.47 16.54
CA SER A 68 -11.06 -6.85 17.95
C SER A 68 -9.96 -6.08 18.69
N ALA A 69 -10.06 -5.99 20.02
CA ALA A 69 -9.04 -5.34 20.84
C ALA A 69 -7.64 -5.98 20.67
N GLU A 70 -7.59 -7.31 20.53
CA GLU A 70 -6.37 -8.05 20.25
C GLU A 70 -5.78 -7.65 18.88
N THR A 71 -6.61 -7.56 17.84
CA THR A 71 -6.15 -7.14 16.51
C THR A 71 -5.67 -5.69 16.52
N ILE A 72 -6.31 -4.79 17.26
CA ILE A 72 -5.86 -3.40 17.41
C ILE A 72 -4.50 -3.36 18.11
N ALA A 73 -4.30 -4.13 19.17
CA ALA A 73 -3.01 -4.23 19.85
C ALA A 73 -1.91 -4.73 18.90
N TYR A 74 -2.22 -5.75 18.09
CA TYR A 74 -1.31 -6.22 17.04
C TYR A 74 -1.00 -5.13 16.00
N ILE A 75 -2.02 -4.45 15.46
CA ILE A 75 -1.84 -3.34 14.51
C ILE A 75 -0.92 -2.26 15.09
N ASN A 76 -1.11 -1.91 16.37
CA ASN A 76 -0.30 -0.89 17.05
C ASN A 76 1.17 -1.29 17.20
N SER A 77 1.46 -2.59 17.30
CA SER A 77 2.82 -3.12 17.36
C SER A 77 3.58 -3.12 16.03
N LEU A 78 2.89 -2.91 14.89
CA LEU A 78 3.52 -2.89 13.58
C LEU A 78 4.51 -1.73 13.43
N ASP A 79 5.63 -2.01 12.77
CA ASP A 79 6.73 -1.08 12.55
C ASP A 79 7.33 -1.30 11.16
N ALA A 80 6.95 -0.42 10.22
CA ALA A 80 7.32 -0.55 8.81
C ALA A 80 8.83 -0.45 8.59
N GLU A 81 9.56 0.32 9.39
CA GLU A 81 11.01 0.48 9.25
C GLU A 81 11.72 -0.81 9.64
N LYS A 82 11.31 -1.43 10.76
CA LYS A 82 11.81 -2.75 11.16
C LYS A 82 11.46 -3.85 10.15
N ASP A 83 10.25 -3.81 9.58
CA ASP A 83 9.85 -4.75 8.53
C ASP A 83 10.75 -4.61 7.28
N ILE A 84 11.08 -3.38 6.87
CA ILE A 84 11.98 -3.10 5.75
C ILE A 84 13.40 -3.60 6.05
N GLU A 85 13.92 -3.34 7.25
CA GLU A 85 15.25 -3.80 7.68
C GLU A 85 15.33 -5.32 7.69
N LEU A 86 14.30 -6.00 8.20
CA LEU A 86 14.22 -7.45 8.22
C LEU A 86 14.21 -8.04 6.80
N LEU A 87 13.43 -7.45 5.90
CA LEU A 87 13.40 -7.88 4.49
C LEU A 87 14.78 -7.70 3.82
N LYS A 88 15.45 -6.58 4.05
CA LYS A 88 16.83 -6.34 3.57
C LYS A 88 17.81 -7.36 4.15
N PHE A 89 17.69 -7.68 5.44
CA PHE A 89 18.52 -8.69 6.10
C PHE A 89 18.37 -10.08 5.46
N HIS A 90 17.16 -10.43 5.01
CA HIS A 90 16.89 -11.67 4.27
C HIS A 90 17.27 -11.60 2.77
N GLY A 91 17.93 -10.55 2.32
CA GLY A 91 18.45 -10.41 0.96
C GLY A 91 17.48 -9.80 -0.06
N TRP A 92 16.35 -9.23 0.38
CA TRP A 92 15.41 -8.54 -0.51
C TRP A 92 15.87 -7.12 -0.78
N THR A 93 15.96 -6.75 -2.07
CA THR A 93 16.20 -5.36 -2.49
C THR A 93 14.88 -4.61 -2.61
N ILE A 94 14.56 -3.77 -1.64
CA ILE A 94 13.34 -2.94 -1.63
C ILE A 94 13.65 -1.57 -2.24
N SER A 95 12.87 -1.15 -3.24
CA SER A 95 12.97 0.19 -3.82
C SER A 95 12.45 1.25 -2.85
N LEU A 96 12.89 2.50 -3.01
CA LEU A 96 12.41 3.62 -2.18
C LEU A 96 10.88 3.80 -2.29
N ALA A 97 10.32 3.63 -3.49
CA ALA A 97 8.87 3.69 -3.71
C ALA A 97 8.11 2.60 -2.95
N CYS A 98 8.59 1.34 -2.97
CA CYS A 98 7.96 0.26 -2.23
C CYS A 98 8.05 0.46 -0.71
N ALA A 99 9.21 0.94 -0.22
CA ALA A 99 9.39 1.28 1.18
C ALA A 99 8.41 2.38 1.63
N ARG A 100 8.25 3.44 0.82
CA ARG A 100 7.27 4.51 1.04
C ARG A 100 5.86 3.98 1.17
N VAL A 101 5.41 3.18 0.20
CA VAL A 101 4.07 2.60 0.21
C VAL A 101 3.85 1.77 1.48
N LEU A 102 4.83 0.97 1.89
CA LEU A 102 4.74 0.17 3.11
C LEU A 102 4.60 1.05 4.36
N CYS A 103 5.41 2.10 4.47
CA CYS A 103 5.33 3.05 5.58
C CYS A 103 3.97 3.75 5.63
N ILE A 104 3.51 4.29 4.50
CA ILE A 104 2.24 5.03 4.40
C ILE A 104 1.05 4.11 4.65
N SER A 105 1.04 2.91 4.08
CA SER A 105 -0.04 1.93 4.29
C SER A 105 -0.11 1.45 5.73
N THR A 106 1.05 1.23 6.37
CA THR A 106 1.11 0.86 7.80
C THR A 106 0.63 2.02 8.68
N MET A 107 0.99 3.25 8.34
CA MET A 107 0.52 4.45 9.03
C MET A 107 -1.00 4.60 8.94
N LEU A 108 -1.57 4.45 7.74
CA LEU A 108 -3.01 4.47 7.50
C LEU A 108 -3.74 3.39 8.31
N LEU A 109 -3.21 2.17 8.31
CA LEU A 109 -3.80 1.07 9.07
C LEU A 109 -3.82 1.37 10.57
N LYS A 110 -2.71 1.88 11.13
CA LYS A 110 -2.61 2.21 12.57
C LYS A 110 -3.57 3.35 12.94
N LYS A 111 -3.50 4.46 12.21
CA LYS A 111 -4.33 5.65 12.46
C LYS A 111 -5.81 5.38 12.24
N GLY A 112 -6.15 4.58 11.23
CA GLY A 112 -7.53 4.17 10.96
C GLY A 112 -8.08 3.23 12.02
N ALA A 113 -7.30 2.23 12.44
CA ALA A 113 -7.74 1.28 13.47
C ALA A 113 -7.91 1.96 14.84
N GLU A 114 -7.02 2.89 15.21
CA GLU A 114 -7.14 3.69 16.44
C GLU A 114 -8.43 4.52 16.46
N ARG A 115 -8.85 4.99 15.29
CA ARG A 115 -10.09 5.73 15.05
C ARG A 115 -11.34 4.86 14.92
N GLY A 116 -11.21 3.53 15.10
CA GLY A 116 -12.32 2.60 14.98
C GLY A 116 -12.79 2.35 13.53
N LEU A 117 -12.01 2.74 12.53
CA LEU A 117 -12.33 2.42 11.15
C LEU A 117 -12.28 0.92 10.91
N THR A 118 -13.24 0.43 10.13
CA THR A 118 -13.30 -0.98 9.71
C THR A 118 -12.28 -1.25 8.61
N PRO A 119 -11.88 -2.52 8.39
CA PRO A 119 -11.07 -2.91 7.23
C PRO A 119 -11.66 -2.38 5.92
N PHE A 120 -12.99 -2.40 5.79
CA PHE A 120 -13.70 -1.87 4.64
C PHE A 120 -13.46 -0.37 4.44
N ALA A 121 -13.61 0.43 5.50
CA ALA A 121 -13.37 1.87 5.43
C ALA A 121 -11.91 2.18 5.08
N ILE A 122 -10.95 1.47 5.70
CA ILE A 122 -9.52 1.64 5.42
C ILE A 122 -9.19 1.25 3.98
N GLY A 123 -9.68 0.11 3.48
CA GLY A 123 -9.44 -0.29 2.10
C GLY A 123 -10.09 0.66 1.08
N ARG A 124 -11.24 1.25 1.41
CA ARG A 124 -11.87 2.29 0.57
C ARG A 124 -11.06 3.59 0.49
N ILE A 125 -10.25 3.90 1.49
CA ILE A 125 -9.31 5.04 1.45
C ILE A 125 -8.13 4.74 0.51
N MET A 126 -7.71 3.48 0.42
CA MET A 126 -6.62 3.04 -0.46
C MET A 126 -7.04 2.86 -1.92
N CYS A 127 -8.30 2.51 -2.18
CA CYS A 127 -8.77 2.19 -3.53
C CYS A 127 -9.42 3.39 -4.20
N ARG A 128 -9.15 3.56 -5.50
CA ARG A 128 -9.88 4.49 -6.37
C ARG A 128 -11.34 4.05 -6.52
N GLU A 129 -12.27 5.00 -6.50
CA GLU A 129 -13.69 4.70 -6.77
C GLU A 129 -13.95 4.47 -8.26
N THR A 130 -13.19 5.17 -9.11
CA THR A 130 -13.20 5.04 -10.57
C THR A 130 -11.80 5.26 -11.09
N LEU A 131 -11.48 4.77 -12.29
CA LEU A 131 -10.16 5.01 -12.93
C LEU A 131 -9.82 6.50 -13.13
N LYS A 132 -10.79 7.41 -13.00
CA LYS A 132 -10.63 8.85 -13.19
C LYS A 132 -10.59 9.66 -11.90
N LYS A 133 -10.83 9.01 -10.75
CA LYS A 133 -10.89 9.66 -9.45
C LYS A 133 -9.85 9.02 -8.55
N GLU A 134 -8.86 9.81 -8.16
CA GLU A 134 -7.83 9.42 -7.21
C GLU A 134 -8.43 8.95 -5.90
N SER A 135 -7.71 8.07 -5.24
CA SER A 135 -8.04 7.60 -3.91
C SER A 135 -7.66 8.65 -2.87
N ILE A 136 -8.27 8.58 -1.70
CA ILE A 136 -7.97 9.52 -0.61
C ILE A 136 -6.49 9.41 -0.20
N ILE A 137 -5.89 8.22 -0.28
CA ILE A 137 -4.47 8.06 0.01
C ILE A 137 -3.58 8.75 -1.03
N GLU A 138 -3.96 8.74 -2.30
CA GLU A 138 -3.23 9.46 -3.36
C GLU A 138 -3.33 10.97 -3.15
N GLU A 139 -4.53 11.49 -2.87
CA GLU A 139 -4.72 12.92 -2.53
C GLU A 139 -3.88 13.34 -1.32
N ILE A 140 -3.78 12.48 -0.28
CA ILE A 140 -2.94 12.75 0.90
C ILE A 140 -1.47 12.85 0.51
N VAL A 141 -0.99 11.95 -0.34
CA VAL A 141 0.41 11.90 -0.73
C VAL A 141 0.76 13.05 -1.65
N GLU A 142 -0.09 13.36 -2.64
CA GLU A 142 0.10 14.51 -3.53
C GLU A 142 0.13 15.82 -2.73
N GLU A 143 -0.82 16.02 -1.81
CA GLU A 143 -0.82 17.19 -0.93
C GLU A 143 0.46 17.29 -0.09
N ALA A 144 1.00 16.15 0.37
CA ALA A 144 2.26 16.11 1.10
C ALA A 144 3.45 16.45 0.19
N GLU A 145 3.46 15.99 -1.06
CA GLU A 145 4.50 16.28 -2.06
C GLU A 145 4.51 17.77 -2.44
N GLU A 146 3.34 18.39 -2.64
CA GLU A 146 3.22 19.83 -2.93
C GLU A 146 3.63 20.70 -1.74
N GLY A 147 3.41 20.23 -0.51
CA GLY A 147 3.73 20.94 0.72
C GLY A 147 5.21 20.92 1.11
N VAL A 148 6.03 20.05 0.52
CA VAL A 148 7.46 19.91 0.86
C VAL A 148 8.38 20.44 -0.23
N LEU A 149 9.52 21.01 0.18
CA LEU A 149 10.52 21.51 -0.78
C LEU A 149 11.30 20.36 -1.42
N PRO A 150 11.79 20.53 -2.67
CA PRO A 150 12.69 19.56 -3.29
C PRO A 150 13.94 19.32 -2.43
N GLY A 151 14.27 18.05 -2.17
CA GLY A 151 15.41 17.67 -1.33
C GLY A 151 15.11 17.55 0.16
N THR A 152 13.84 17.64 0.56
CA THR A 152 13.38 17.32 1.92
C THR A 152 13.69 15.86 2.27
N SER A 153 14.01 15.58 3.54
CA SER A 153 14.29 14.21 3.99
C SER A 153 13.04 13.33 3.94
N GLU A 154 13.23 12.03 3.73
CA GLU A 154 12.14 11.05 3.73
C GLU A 154 11.31 11.10 5.01
N ALA A 155 11.98 11.26 6.16
CA ALA A 155 11.30 11.38 7.45
C ALA A 155 10.39 12.62 7.51
N ALA A 156 10.85 13.77 7.03
CA ALA A 156 10.05 15.00 7.02
C ALA A 156 8.85 14.88 6.07
N PHE A 157 9.03 14.23 4.92
CA PHE A 157 7.92 13.90 4.02
C PHE A 157 6.87 12.99 4.70
N LEU A 158 7.30 11.89 5.33
CA LEU A 158 6.38 10.98 6.04
C LEU A 158 5.68 11.67 7.22
N GLN A 159 6.33 12.63 7.89
CA GLN A 159 5.67 13.46 8.91
C GLN A 159 4.58 14.35 8.32
N SER A 160 4.83 14.96 7.15
CA SER A 160 3.81 15.72 6.40
C SER A 160 2.61 14.85 6.06
N VAL A 161 2.86 13.66 5.48
CA VAL A 161 1.83 12.65 5.19
C VAL A 161 1.03 12.29 6.45
N SER A 162 1.69 12.07 7.58
CA SER A 162 1.02 11.74 8.84
C SER A 162 0.04 12.83 9.28
N LEU A 163 0.45 14.11 9.21
CA LEU A 163 -0.39 15.24 9.62
C LEU A 163 -1.60 15.42 8.70
N ILE A 164 -1.38 15.35 7.39
CA ILE A 164 -2.45 15.46 6.39
C ILE A 164 -3.42 14.30 6.53
N MET A 165 -2.90 13.09 6.74
CA MET A 165 -3.69 11.89 6.98
C MET A 165 -4.56 12.02 8.23
N ASP A 166 -4.03 12.51 9.35
CA ASP A 166 -4.83 12.75 10.57
C ASP A 166 -6.01 13.68 10.27
N ARG A 167 -5.76 14.82 9.61
CA ARG A 167 -6.81 15.77 9.23
C ARG A 167 -7.89 15.13 8.36
N ARG A 168 -7.49 14.40 7.31
CA ARG A 168 -8.42 13.73 6.38
C ARG A 168 -9.22 12.62 7.06
N LEU A 169 -8.61 11.85 7.95
CA LEU A 169 -9.29 10.78 8.69
C LEU A 169 -10.28 11.35 9.72
N ASP A 170 -9.92 12.45 10.40
CA ASP A 170 -10.81 13.10 11.37
C ASP A 170 -12.06 13.68 10.70
N ASP A 171 -11.94 14.17 9.47
CA ASP A 171 -13.08 14.66 8.68
C ASP A 171 -14.03 13.54 8.23
N LEU A 172 -13.55 12.29 8.08
CA LEU A 172 -14.38 11.13 7.73
C LEU A 172 -15.23 10.59 8.88
N ILE A 173 -14.92 10.97 10.12
CA ILE A 173 -15.56 10.44 11.34
C ILE A 173 -16.58 11.43 11.94
N LYS A 174 -16.61 12.67 11.44
CA LYS A 174 -17.63 13.67 11.78
C LYS A 174 -18.99 13.33 11.16
#